data_AF-A0A8S3IJ59-F1
#
_entry.id   AF-A0A8S3IJ59-F1
#
_cell.length_a   1.000
_cell.length_b   1.000
_cell.length_c   1.000
_cell.angle_alpha   90.00
_cell.angle_beta   90.00
_cell.angle_gamma   90.00
#
_symmetry.space_group_name_H-M   'P 1'
#
loop_
_entity.id
_entity.type
_entity.pdbx_description
1 polymer ?
#
loop_
_entity_poly.entity_id
_entity_poly.type
_entity_poly.pdbx_seq_one_letter_code
_entity_poly.pdbx_strand_id
1 'polypeptide(L)'
;MKCGDAASAKSLFVKSTKKTLSMYGTMMKSFIVNDLEEEAIAIFNEIHLDELHRENHSEKQMKLLSEMKSDRFEANIIIYLCLLKALAKLGMLEKAQSFVEQIPGPFLADYRIESALIHMWGKVGSVDAARRIFEAISQRNHIGWTAMINSYGLNGMGIEAVKLFHQMPKELINDITYTSVLNACSHSGLVDAARSMFNNIQTKTDIIYTAM
;
A
#
# COMPACT_ATOMS: atom_id res chain seq x y z
N MET A 1 21.21 -7.03 14.86
CA MET A 1 20.58 -6.17 15.90
C MET A 1 19.14 -5.92 15.50
N LYS A 2 18.14 -6.67 16.00
CA LYS A 2 16.73 -6.47 15.58
C LYS A 2 15.64 -6.60 16.67
N CYS A 3 15.97 -6.92 17.92
CA CYS A 3 14.92 -7.10 18.96
C CYS A 3 14.86 -5.97 20.02
N GLY A 4 15.83 -5.05 20.04
CA GLY A 4 15.97 -4.05 21.10
C GLY A 4 15.18 -2.75 20.90
N ASP A 5 14.72 -2.46 19.68
CA ASP A 5 14.20 -1.13 19.33
C ASP A 5 12.68 -1.01 19.54
N ALA A 6 11.90 -2.00 19.07
CA ALA A 6 10.44 -1.98 19.18
C ALA A 6 9.92 -2.05 20.63
N ALA A 7 10.53 -2.89 21.48
CA ALA A 7 10.14 -3.01 22.89
C ALA A 7 10.47 -1.72 23.70
N SER A 8 11.62 -1.12 23.41
CA SER A 8 12.05 0.15 24.01
C SER A 8 11.15 1.30 23.57
N ALA A 9 10.83 1.38 22.27
CA ALA A 9 9.90 2.34 21.73
C ALA A 9 8.51 2.19 22.39
N LYS A 10 7.97 0.96 22.50
CA LYS A 10 6.69 0.68 23.18
C LYS A 10 6.70 1.18 24.63
N SER A 11 7.77 0.89 25.38
CA SER A 11 7.94 1.36 26.76
C SER A 11 7.95 2.90 26.87
N LEU A 12 8.68 3.59 25.99
CA LEU A 12 8.73 5.04 25.95
C LEU A 12 7.36 5.66 25.60
N PHE A 13 6.63 5.04 24.69
CA PHE A 13 5.31 5.50 24.27
C PHE A 13 4.25 5.35 25.35
N VAL A 14 4.25 4.22 26.06
CA VAL A 14 3.35 3.98 27.20
C VAL A 14 3.62 4.99 28.33
N LYS A 15 4.88 5.40 28.53
CA LYS A 15 5.25 6.40 29.54
C LYS A 15 4.93 7.84 29.14
N SER A 16 4.59 8.11 27.87
CA SER A 16 4.25 9.47 27.42
C SER A 16 2.86 9.88 27.91
N THR A 17 2.79 11.03 28.56
CA THR A 17 1.53 11.61 29.07
C THR A 17 0.73 12.36 27.98
N LYS A 18 1.35 12.70 26.85
CA LYS A 18 0.70 13.29 25.68
C LYS A 18 1.12 12.51 24.44
N LYS A 19 0.24 11.60 23.98
CA LYS A 19 0.44 10.87 22.72
C LYS A 19 -0.09 11.72 21.56
N THR A 20 0.73 11.95 20.55
CA THR A 20 0.33 12.66 19.32
C THR A 20 0.19 11.67 18.16
N LEU A 21 -0.58 12.02 17.12
CA LEU A 21 -0.73 11.19 15.92
C LEU A 21 0.63 10.87 15.26
N SER A 22 1.59 11.80 15.29
CA SER A 22 2.94 11.56 14.80
C SER A 22 3.68 10.48 15.61
N MET A 23 3.50 10.46 16.94
CA MET A 23 4.03 9.39 17.80
C MET A 23 3.40 8.03 17.48
N TYR A 24 2.07 7.99 17.32
CA TYR A 24 1.36 6.79 16.89
C TYR A 24 1.86 6.27 15.54
N GLY A 25 1.94 7.15 14.53
CA GLY A 25 2.43 6.80 13.21
C GLY A 25 3.87 6.29 13.21
N THR A 26 4.74 6.90 14.03
CA THR A 26 6.14 6.44 14.19
C THR A 26 6.20 5.07 14.86
N MET A 27 5.39 4.83 15.90
CA MET A 27 5.34 3.55 16.59
C MET A 27 4.83 2.44 15.68
N MET A 28 3.71 2.68 15.00
CA MET A 28 3.12 1.71 14.08
C MET A 28 4.09 1.40 12.94
N LYS A 29 4.79 2.40 12.39
CA LYS A 29 5.86 2.17 11.41
C LYS A 29 6.94 1.24 11.97
N SER A 30 7.40 1.46 13.19
CA SER A 30 8.39 0.59 13.84
C SER A 30 7.89 -0.85 13.96
N PHE A 31 6.65 -1.06 14.39
CA PHE A 31 6.06 -2.40 14.48
C PHE A 31 5.94 -3.09 13.13
N ILE A 32 5.47 -2.40 12.09
CA ILE A 32 5.40 -2.97 10.74
C ILE A 32 6.79 -3.37 10.21
N VAL A 33 7.83 -2.58 10.47
CA VAL A 33 9.21 -2.91 10.03
C VAL A 33 9.80 -4.11 10.78
N ASN A 34 9.26 -4.44 11.95
CA ASN A 34 9.70 -5.56 12.78
C ASN A 34 8.75 -6.77 12.70
N ASP A 35 7.85 -6.84 11.71
CA ASP A 35 6.86 -7.92 11.54
C ASP A 35 6.00 -8.14 12.82
N LEU A 36 5.57 -7.03 13.44
CA LEU A 36 4.73 -6.98 14.63
C LEU A 36 3.35 -6.39 14.27
N GLU A 37 2.63 -7.02 13.34
CA GLU A 37 1.37 -6.51 12.80
C GLU A 37 0.24 -6.46 13.85
N GLU A 38 0.21 -7.43 14.78
CA GLU A 38 -0.78 -7.47 15.86
C GLU A 38 -0.62 -6.28 16.81
N GLU A 39 0.61 -5.91 17.14
CA GLU A 39 0.91 -4.74 17.97
C GLU A 39 0.58 -3.44 17.25
N ALA A 40 0.79 -3.36 15.94
CA ALA A 40 0.37 -2.20 15.15
C ALA A 40 -1.15 -2.01 15.19
N ILE A 41 -1.91 -3.10 15.07
CA ILE A 41 -3.38 -3.07 15.20
C ILE A 41 -3.80 -2.72 16.63
N ALA A 42 -3.14 -3.29 17.64
CA ALA A 42 -3.44 -3.00 19.04
C ALA A 42 -3.25 -1.51 19.36
N ILE A 43 -2.15 -0.90 18.90
CA ILE A 43 -1.90 0.53 19.05
C ILE A 43 -2.93 1.37 18.29
N PHE A 44 -3.32 0.96 17.08
CA PHE A 44 -4.37 1.67 16.34
C PHE A 44 -5.68 1.71 17.13
N ASN A 45 -6.07 0.60 17.77
CA ASN A 45 -7.30 0.55 18.56
C ASN A 45 -7.24 1.43 19.83
N GLU A 46 -6.06 1.85 20.30
CA GLU A 46 -5.93 2.86 21.36
C GLU A 46 -6.24 4.28 20.86
N ILE A 47 -6.14 4.52 19.54
CA ILE A 47 -6.43 5.82 18.93
C ILE A 47 -7.95 5.96 18.85
N HIS A 48 -8.48 7.02 19.45
CA HIS A 48 -9.90 7.32 19.31
C HIS A 48 -10.15 7.79 17.88
N LEU A 49 -11.07 7.15 17.15
CA LEU A 49 -11.41 7.52 15.77
C LEU A 49 -11.84 8.99 15.64
N ASP A 50 -12.49 9.54 16.68
CA ASP A 50 -12.84 10.96 16.75
C ASP A 50 -11.62 11.89 16.74
N GLU A 51 -10.46 11.42 17.22
CA GLU A 51 -9.20 12.15 17.13
C GLU A 51 -8.64 12.11 15.70
N LEU A 52 -8.78 10.98 14.99
CA LEU A 52 -8.45 10.89 13.56
C LEU A 52 -9.38 11.78 12.71
N HIS A 53 -10.66 11.90 13.08
CA HIS A 53 -11.72 12.53 12.27
C HIS A 53 -12.07 13.98 12.66
N ARG A 54 -11.47 14.53 13.74
CA ARG A 54 -11.86 15.80 14.38
C ARG A 54 -11.90 17.05 13.49
N GLU A 55 -11.37 17.02 12.28
CA GLU A 55 -11.24 18.19 11.39
C GLU A 55 -12.21 18.22 10.19
N ASN A 56 -13.19 17.31 10.07
CA ASN A 56 -13.97 17.19 8.82
C ASN A 56 -15.32 17.93 8.77
N HIS A 57 -15.69 18.73 9.79
CA HIS A 57 -17.04 19.33 9.86
C HIS A 57 -17.16 20.80 9.41
N SER A 58 -16.13 21.44 8.86
CA SER A 58 -16.26 22.83 8.40
C SER A 58 -15.91 23.02 6.91
N GLU A 59 -16.91 23.44 6.11
CA GLU A 59 -16.77 23.81 4.69
C GLU A 59 -15.64 24.84 4.42
N LYS A 60 -15.20 25.55 5.46
CA LYS A 60 -14.10 26.51 5.43
C LYS A 60 -12.73 25.87 5.14
N GLN A 61 -12.56 24.56 5.38
CA GLN A 61 -11.31 23.83 5.15
C GLN A 61 -11.08 23.36 3.71
N MET A 62 -12.09 23.38 2.83
CA MET A 62 -11.86 23.11 1.40
C MET A 62 -10.92 24.14 0.77
N LYS A 63 -10.90 25.38 1.30
CA LYS A 63 -9.93 26.42 0.94
C LYS A 63 -8.57 26.27 1.66
N LEU A 64 -8.53 25.50 2.75
CA LEU A 64 -7.32 25.15 3.50
C LEU A 64 -6.64 23.87 2.97
N LEU A 65 -7.33 23.11 2.11
CA LEU A 65 -6.73 21.98 1.37
C LEU A 65 -5.62 22.44 0.40
N SER A 66 -5.58 23.71 0.00
CA SER A 66 -4.41 24.25 -0.71
C SER A 66 -3.20 24.52 0.20
N GLU A 67 -3.36 24.36 1.52
CA GLU A 67 -2.28 24.37 2.53
C GLU A 67 -1.96 22.95 3.03
N MET A 68 -2.29 21.92 2.25
CA MET A 68 -1.97 20.50 2.51
C MET A 68 -0.47 20.21 2.51
N LYS A 69 0.17 20.50 3.65
CA LYS A 69 1.33 19.82 4.27
C LYS A 69 1.30 19.98 5.80
N SER A 70 0.12 19.95 6.43
CA SER A 70 0.06 19.91 7.90
C SER A 70 0.62 18.58 8.38
N ASP A 71 1.54 18.61 9.35
CA ASP A 71 2.14 17.41 9.97
C ASP A 71 1.09 16.37 10.41
N ARG A 72 -0.12 16.85 10.75
CA ARG A 72 -1.27 16.01 11.11
C ARG A 72 -1.78 15.15 9.95
N PHE A 73 -1.87 15.73 8.75
CA PHE A 73 -2.37 15.02 7.57
C PHE A 73 -1.44 13.87 7.20
N GLU A 74 -0.13 14.13 7.20
CA GLU A 74 0.89 13.11 6.96
C GLU A 74 0.89 12.02 8.04
N ALA A 75 0.70 12.39 9.32
CA ALA A 75 0.58 11.40 10.39
C ALA A 75 -0.62 10.45 10.19
N ASN A 76 -1.78 10.97 9.77
CA ASN A 76 -2.97 10.16 9.49
C ASN A 76 -2.72 9.18 8.33
N ILE A 77 -2.10 9.64 7.23
CA ILE A 77 -1.75 8.77 6.10
C ILE A 77 -0.84 7.64 6.56
N ILE A 78 0.18 7.95 7.37
CA ILE A 78 1.09 6.94 7.91
C ILE A 78 0.34 5.88 8.72
N ILE A 79 -0.55 6.30 9.61
CA ILE A 79 -1.35 5.40 10.45
C ILE A 79 -2.20 4.47 9.58
N TYR A 80 -2.92 5.01 8.61
CA TYR A 80 -3.75 4.24 7.68
C TYR A 80 -2.91 3.26 6.85
N LEU A 81 -1.78 3.69 6.30
CA LEU A 81 -0.87 2.83 5.55
C LEU A 81 -0.34 1.66 6.40
N CYS A 82 0.04 1.92 7.65
CA CYS A 82 0.50 0.89 8.57
C CYS A 82 -0.60 -0.13 8.87
N LEU A 83 -1.82 0.34 9.12
CA LEU A 83 -2.94 -0.56 9.39
C LEU A 83 -3.33 -1.40 8.16
N LEU A 84 -3.40 -0.80 6.98
CA LEU A 84 -3.66 -1.54 5.74
C LEU A 84 -2.61 -2.62 5.48
N LYS A 85 -1.33 -2.34 5.76
CA LYS A 85 -0.26 -3.34 5.67
C LYS A 85 -0.43 -4.47 6.68
N ALA A 86 -0.76 -4.16 7.94
CA ALA A 86 -1.00 -5.17 8.97
C ALA A 86 -2.16 -6.10 8.58
N LEU A 87 -3.28 -5.53 8.16
CA LEU A 87 -4.47 -6.28 7.74
C LEU A 87 -4.19 -7.15 6.52
N ALA A 88 -3.42 -6.65 5.55
CA ALA A 88 -3.00 -7.40 4.38
C ALA A 88 -2.13 -8.62 4.74
N LYS A 89 -1.18 -8.45 5.66
CA LYS A 89 -0.28 -9.52 6.10
C LYS A 89 -1.04 -10.62 6.85
N LEU A 90 -1.95 -10.22 7.74
CA LEU A 90 -2.70 -11.14 8.59
C LEU A 90 -3.93 -11.75 7.89
N GLY A 91 -4.29 -11.30 6.68
CA GLY A 91 -5.42 -11.85 5.93
C GLY A 91 -6.79 -11.49 6.52
N MET A 92 -6.90 -10.40 7.29
CA MET A 92 -8.11 -10.08 8.07
C MET A 92 -9.19 -9.37 7.23
N LEU A 93 -9.90 -10.13 6.40
CA LEU A 93 -10.87 -9.59 5.44
C LEU A 93 -11.99 -8.72 6.08
N GLU A 94 -12.65 -9.22 7.12
CA GLU A 94 -13.78 -8.51 7.77
C GLU A 94 -13.32 -7.19 8.39
N LYS A 95 -12.16 -7.19 9.07
CA LYS A 95 -11.57 -5.97 9.65
C LYS A 95 -11.14 -4.99 8.57
N ALA A 96 -10.61 -5.48 7.45
CA ALA A 96 -10.27 -4.65 6.31
C ALA A 96 -11.50 -3.95 5.72
N GLN A 97 -12.61 -4.66 5.53
CA GLN A 97 -13.88 -4.06 5.07
C GLN A 97 -14.35 -2.95 5.99
N SER A 98 -14.48 -3.25 7.28
CA SER A 98 -14.94 -2.27 8.27
C SER A 98 -14.01 -1.05 8.37
N PHE A 99 -12.70 -1.25 8.30
CA PHE A 99 -11.74 -0.15 8.40
C PHE A 99 -11.77 0.77 7.18
N VAL A 100 -11.85 0.22 5.96
CA VAL A 100 -11.87 1.03 4.73
C VAL A 100 -13.07 1.97 4.69
N GLU A 101 -14.23 1.55 5.20
CA GLU A 101 -15.42 2.40 5.32
C GLU A 101 -15.24 3.58 6.28
N GLN A 102 -14.29 3.50 7.20
CA GLN A 102 -13.99 4.55 8.17
C GLN A 102 -12.96 5.56 7.66
N ILE A 103 -12.27 5.29 6.54
CA ILE A 103 -11.26 6.22 6.00
C ILE A 103 -11.96 7.42 5.36
N PRO A 104 -11.67 8.67 5.80
CA PRO A 104 -12.31 9.84 5.21
C PRO A 104 -11.93 10.05 3.74
N GLY A 105 -12.88 10.52 2.93
CA GLY A 105 -12.74 10.71 1.48
C GLY A 105 -11.45 11.41 1.01
N PRO A 106 -10.98 12.51 1.63
CA PRO A 106 -9.73 13.17 1.24
C PRO A 106 -8.49 12.26 1.32
N PHE A 107 -8.45 11.30 2.24
CA PHE A 107 -7.35 10.34 2.34
C PHE A 107 -7.46 9.22 1.31
N LEU A 108 -8.68 8.86 0.90
CA LEU A 108 -8.91 7.87 -0.16
C LEU A 108 -8.41 8.36 -1.52
N ALA A 109 -8.26 9.68 -1.72
CA ALA A 109 -7.67 10.27 -2.92
C ALA A 109 -6.12 10.40 -2.86
N ASP A 110 -5.48 10.01 -1.75
CA ASP A 110 -4.01 9.98 -1.67
C ASP A 110 -3.48 8.72 -2.38
N TYR A 111 -2.60 8.91 -3.37
CA TYR A 111 -2.07 7.81 -4.19
C TYR A 111 -1.41 6.69 -3.38
N ARG A 112 -0.86 7.00 -2.20
CA ARG A 112 -0.23 6.02 -1.31
C ARG A 112 -1.29 5.12 -0.70
N ILE A 113 -2.41 5.71 -0.27
CA ILE A 113 -3.56 5.00 0.29
C ILE A 113 -4.23 4.15 -0.79
N GLU A 114 -4.50 4.72 -1.98
CA GLU A 114 -5.07 3.97 -3.11
C GLU A 114 -4.24 2.73 -3.46
N SER A 115 -2.93 2.88 -3.58
CA SER A 115 -2.01 1.77 -3.89
C SER A 115 -1.97 0.72 -2.76
N ALA A 116 -2.01 1.17 -1.50
CA ALA A 116 -2.04 0.27 -0.34
C ALA A 116 -3.37 -0.49 -0.24
N LEU A 117 -4.49 0.14 -0.59
CA LEU A 117 -5.79 -0.51 -0.64
C LEU A 117 -5.83 -1.60 -1.72
N ILE A 118 -5.33 -1.33 -2.93
CA ILE A 118 -5.22 -2.33 -4.00
C ILE A 118 -4.43 -3.55 -3.51
N HIS A 119 -3.24 -3.31 -2.95
CA HIS A 119 -2.39 -4.38 -2.42
C HIS A 119 -3.06 -5.17 -1.29
N MET A 120 -3.71 -4.47 -0.35
CA MET A 120 -4.41 -5.10 0.78
C MET A 120 -5.55 -5.99 0.28
N TRP A 121 -6.42 -5.47 -0.58
CA TRP A 121 -7.54 -6.22 -1.13
C TRP A 121 -7.08 -7.45 -1.92
N GLY A 122 -6.01 -7.33 -2.71
CA GLY A 122 -5.39 -8.46 -3.39
C GLY A 122 -4.88 -9.52 -2.41
N LYS A 123 -4.23 -9.12 -1.32
CA LYS A 123 -3.70 -10.05 -0.30
C LYS A 123 -4.79 -10.77 0.48
N VAL A 124 -5.91 -10.11 0.77
CA VAL A 124 -7.04 -10.72 1.49
C VAL A 124 -8.01 -11.46 0.55
N GLY A 125 -7.66 -11.66 -0.72
CA GLY A 125 -8.43 -12.44 -1.69
C GLY A 125 -9.56 -11.71 -2.40
N SER A 126 -9.77 -10.42 -2.13
CA SER A 126 -10.84 -9.62 -2.73
C SER A 126 -10.35 -8.85 -3.96
N VAL A 127 -9.99 -9.58 -5.02
CA VAL A 127 -9.44 -8.99 -6.26
C VAL A 127 -10.41 -7.99 -6.91
N ASP A 128 -11.73 -8.23 -6.80
CA ASP A 128 -12.72 -7.32 -7.35
C ASP A 128 -12.78 -5.97 -6.62
N ALA A 129 -12.51 -5.94 -5.31
CA ALA A 129 -12.36 -4.68 -4.59
C ALA A 129 -11.07 -3.95 -5.02
N ALA A 130 -9.95 -4.68 -5.16
CA ALA A 130 -8.71 -4.12 -5.68
C ALA A 130 -8.90 -3.51 -7.08
N ARG A 131 -9.60 -4.21 -7.97
CA ARG A 131 -9.87 -3.79 -9.34
C ARG A 131 -10.73 -2.53 -9.40
N ARG A 132 -11.81 -2.46 -8.61
CA ARG A 132 -12.68 -1.28 -8.55
C ARG A 132 -11.92 -0.02 -8.16
N ILE A 133 -11.03 -0.13 -7.16
CA ILE A 133 -10.17 0.99 -6.76
C ILE A 133 -9.22 1.35 -7.90
N PHE A 134 -8.53 0.35 -8.46
CA PHE A 134 -7.61 0.58 -9.59
C PHE A 134 -8.30 1.27 -10.77
N GLU A 135 -9.53 0.89 -11.12
CA GLU A 135 -10.32 1.47 -12.21
C GLU A 135 -10.77 2.91 -11.91
N ALA A 136 -11.01 3.26 -10.64
CA ALA A 136 -11.39 4.59 -10.21
C ALA A 136 -10.24 5.63 -10.24
N ILE A 137 -8.98 5.20 -10.19
CA ILE A 137 -7.82 6.10 -10.22
C ILE A 137 -7.69 6.75 -11.61
N SER A 138 -7.81 8.08 -11.67
CA SER A 138 -7.72 8.85 -12.92
C SER A 138 -6.31 8.87 -13.51
N GLN A 139 -5.29 9.05 -12.68
CA GLN A 139 -3.88 9.06 -13.06
C GLN A 139 -3.10 8.01 -12.26
N ARG A 140 -2.95 6.83 -12.85
CA ARG A 140 -2.25 5.70 -12.21
C ARG A 140 -0.75 5.88 -12.34
N ASN A 141 -0.06 5.94 -11.21
CA ASN A 141 1.40 5.87 -11.18
C ASN A 141 1.91 4.41 -11.25
N HIS A 142 3.22 4.23 -11.34
CA HIS A 142 3.84 2.91 -11.41
C HIS A 142 3.50 2.01 -10.21
N ILE A 143 3.26 2.58 -9.02
CA ILE A 143 2.93 1.85 -7.80
C ILE A 143 1.55 1.20 -7.92
N GLY A 144 0.54 1.95 -8.35
CA GLY A 144 -0.84 1.45 -8.52
C GLY A 144 -0.92 0.32 -9.55
N TRP A 145 -0.24 0.47 -10.71
CA TRP A 145 -0.13 -0.58 -11.72
C TRP A 145 0.53 -1.84 -11.17
N THR A 146 1.69 -1.69 -10.54
CA THR A 146 2.44 -2.82 -9.97
C THR A 146 1.62 -3.53 -8.88
N ALA A 147 0.93 -2.77 -8.03
CA ALA A 147 0.08 -3.32 -6.99
C ALA A 147 -1.06 -4.19 -7.56
N MET A 148 -1.70 -3.76 -8.66
CA MET A 148 -2.77 -4.52 -9.29
C MET A 148 -2.24 -5.77 -10.01
N ILE A 149 -1.12 -5.68 -10.73
CA ILE A 149 -0.45 -6.83 -11.35
C ILE A 149 -0.09 -7.89 -10.29
N ASN A 150 0.50 -7.45 -9.17
CA ASN A 150 0.82 -8.34 -8.05
C ASN A 150 -0.45 -8.95 -7.43
N SER A 151 -1.52 -8.17 -7.28
CA SER A 151 -2.80 -8.66 -6.77
C SER A 151 -3.39 -9.77 -7.64
N TYR A 152 -3.32 -9.64 -8.96
CA TYR A 152 -3.69 -10.72 -9.87
C TYR A 152 -2.79 -11.95 -9.70
N GLY A 153 -1.47 -11.76 -9.64
CA GLY A 153 -0.52 -12.85 -9.46
C GLY A 153 -0.74 -13.65 -8.17
N LEU A 154 -1.00 -12.97 -7.06
CA LEU A 154 -1.26 -13.58 -5.75
C LEU A 154 -2.54 -14.43 -5.71
N ASN A 155 -3.48 -14.15 -6.62
CA ASN A 155 -4.77 -14.84 -6.69
C ASN A 155 -4.85 -15.81 -7.86
N GLY A 156 -3.71 -16.21 -8.44
CA GLY A 156 -3.66 -17.18 -9.55
C GLY A 156 -4.20 -16.64 -10.88
N MET A 157 -4.41 -15.32 -10.99
CA MET A 157 -4.93 -14.65 -12.18
C MET A 157 -3.78 -14.20 -13.09
N GLY A 158 -2.86 -15.11 -13.42
CA GLY A 158 -1.65 -14.77 -14.17
C GLY A 158 -1.92 -14.22 -15.56
N ILE A 159 -3.00 -14.68 -16.22
CA ILE A 159 -3.37 -14.20 -17.56
C ILE A 159 -3.77 -12.72 -17.48
N GLU A 160 -4.53 -12.33 -16.47
CA GLU A 160 -4.96 -10.97 -16.20
C GLU A 160 -3.78 -10.08 -15.81
N ALA A 161 -2.86 -10.60 -15.00
CA ALA A 161 -1.61 -9.91 -14.66
C ALA A 161 -0.78 -9.58 -15.92
N VAL A 162 -0.63 -10.55 -16.82
CA VAL A 162 0.07 -10.37 -18.10
C VAL A 162 -0.65 -9.39 -19.01
N LYS A 163 -1.98 -9.49 -19.15
CA LYS A 163 -2.77 -8.53 -19.95
C LYS A 163 -2.62 -7.11 -19.41
N LEU A 164 -2.72 -6.94 -18.10
CA LEU A 164 -2.60 -5.63 -17.46
C LEU A 164 -1.19 -5.04 -17.63
N PHE A 165 -0.14 -5.87 -17.51
CA PHE A 165 1.24 -5.47 -17.79
C PHE A 165 1.41 -4.89 -19.20
N HIS A 166 0.79 -5.50 -20.22
CA HIS A 166 0.86 -4.99 -21.60
C HIS A 166 0.07 -3.68 -21.82
N GLN A 167 -0.89 -3.36 -20.95
CA GLN A 167 -1.63 -2.10 -20.97
C GLN A 167 -0.91 -0.97 -20.23
N MET A 168 0.09 -1.31 -19.41
CA MET A 168 0.84 -0.33 -18.63
C MET A 168 1.71 0.55 -19.54
N PRO A 169 1.69 1.89 -19.38
CA PRO A 169 2.57 2.78 -20.13
C PRO A 169 4.04 2.41 -19.94
N LYS A 170 4.80 2.34 -21.04
CA LYS A 170 6.17 1.79 -21.06
C LYS A 170 7.13 2.55 -20.14
N GLU A 171 6.90 3.85 -19.99
CA GLU A 171 7.65 4.78 -19.13
C GLU A 171 7.42 4.56 -17.64
N LEU A 172 6.34 3.88 -17.26
CA LEU A 172 6.05 3.55 -15.86
C LEU A 172 6.62 2.19 -15.44
N ILE A 173 7.02 1.34 -16.41
CA ILE A 173 7.49 -0.01 -16.13
C ILE A 173 8.88 0.03 -15.50
N ASN A 174 9.02 -0.61 -14.35
CA ASN A 174 10.29 -0.76 -13.63
C ASN A 174 10.58 -2.24 -13.26
N ASP A 175 11.73 -2.49 -12.63
CA ASP A 175 12.18 -3.84 -12.27
C ASP A 175 11.20 -4.57 -11.32
N ILE A 176 10.53 -3.82 -10.44
CA ILE A 176 9.51 -4.37 -9.54
C ILE A 176 8.28 -4.83 -10.34
N THR A 177 7.91 -4.09 -11.38
CA THR A 177 6.80 -4.44 -12.28
C THR A 177 7.11 -5.76 -12.99
N TYR A 178 8.32 -5.90 -13.55
CA TYR A 178 8.76 -7.13 -14.20
C TYR A 178 8.78 -8.32 -13.24
N THR A 179 9.32 -8.12 -12.03
CA THR A 179 9.32 -9.16 -11.00
C THR A 179 7.90 -9.60 -10.65
N SER A 180 6.97 -8.64 -10.54
CA SER A 180 5.57 -8.92 -10.20
C SER A 180 4.88 -9.75 -11.28
N VAL A 181 5.06 -9.41 -12.56
CA VAL A 181 4.43 -10.17 -13.66
C VAL A 181 5.11 -11.53 -13.87
N LEU A 182 6.43 -11.64 -13.70
CA LEU A 182 7.14 -12.92 -13.76
C LEU A 182 6.70 -13.86 -12.63
N ASN A 183 6.52 -13.33 -11.42
CA ASN A 183 5.95 -14.08 -10.31
C ASN A 183 4.53 -14.54 -10.64
N ALA A 184 3.69 -13.68 -11.22
CA ALA A 184 2.33 -14.08 -11.62
C ALA A 184 2.36 -15.22 -12.66
N CYS A 185 3.26 -15.16 -13.65
CA CYS A 185 3.46 -16.23 -14.62
C CYS A 185 3.93 -17.53 -13.97
N SER A 186 4.89 -17.45 -13.04
CA SER A 186 5.42 -18.60 -12.30
C SER A 186 4.32 -19.32 -11.52
N HIS A 187 3.52 -18.58 -10.75
CA HIS A 187 2.41 -19.15 -9.97
C HIS A 187 1.29 -19.72 -10.85
N SER A 188 1.15 -19.24 -12.09
CA SER A 188 0.08 -19.65 -13.01
C SER A 188 0.54 -20.60 -14.12
N GLY A 189 1.80 -21.05 -14.10
CA GLY A 189 2.37 -21.95 -15.12
C GLY A 189 2.53 -21.34 -16.52
N LEU A 190 2.53 -20.00 -16.65
CA LEU A 190 2.62 -19.30 -17.93
C LEU A 190 4.08 -19.16 -18.42
N VAL A 191 4.73 -20.29 -18.69
CA VAL A 191 6.16 -20.37 -19.03
C VAL A 191 6.52 -19.56 -20.28
N ASP A 192 5.69 -19.63 -21.33
CA ASP A 192 5.96 -18.94 -22.58
C ASP A 192 5.87 -17.41 -22.43
N ALA A 193 4.88 -16.93 -21.68
CA ALA A 193 4.75 -15.51 -21.36
C ALA A 193 5.94 -15.02 -20.52
N ALA A 194 6.35 -15.78 -19.49
CA ALA A 194 7.52 -15.47 -18.69
C ALA A 194 8.81 -15.39 -19.53
N ARG A 195 9.00 -16.35 -20.45
CA ARG A 195 10.16 -16.38 -21.36
C ARG A 195 10.19 -15.17 -22.29
N SER A 196 9.06 -14.82 -22.89
CA SER A 196 8.94 -13.63 -23.74
C SER A 196 9.32 -12.35 -22.99
N MET A 197 8.81 -12.19 -21.75
CA MET A 197 9.14 -11.04 -20.90
C MET A 197 10.61 -10.99 -20.52
N PHE A 198 11.21 -12.12 -20.16
CA PHE A 198 12.62 -12.20 -19.79
C PHE A 198 13.55 -11.77 -20.93
N ASN A 199 13.28 -12.23 -22.16
CA ASN A 199 14.04 -11.83 -23.34
C ASN A 199 13.92 -10.32 -23.64
N ASN A 200 12.74 -9.73 -23.41
CA ASN A 200 12.54 -8.29 -23.57
C ASN A 200 13.33 -7.46 -22.55
N ILE A 201 13.56 -7.98 -21.34
CA ILE A 201 14.41 -7.33 -20.33
C ILE A 201 15.87 -7.37 -20.79
N GLN A 202 16.36 -8.54 -21.20
CA GLN A 202 17.76 -8.70 -21.64
C GLN A 202 18.10 -7.81 -22.82
N THR A 203 17.24 -7.77 -23.84
CA THR A 203 17.45 -6.90 -25.01
C THR A 203 17.48 -5.41 -24.65
N LYS A 204 16.66 -4.94 -23.71
CA LYS A 204 16.75 -3.55 -23.21
C LYS A 204 18.08 -3.29 -22.50
N THR A 205 18.52 -4.21 -21.65
CA THR A 205 19.77 -4.10 -20.90
C THR A 205 20.98 -4.08 -21.85
N ASP A 206 21.00 -4.96 -22.85
CA ASP A 206 22.08 -5.06 -23.84
C ASP A 206 22.18 -3.78 -24.70
N ILE A 207 21.06 -3.18 -25.08
CA ILE A 207 21.04 -1.90 -25.83
C ILE A 207 21.62 -0.76 -24.97
N ILE A 208 21.28 -0.69 -23.69
CA ILE A 208 21.80 0.36 -22.79
C ILE A 208 23.32 0.22 -22.62
N TYR A 209 23.84 -0.99 -22.42
CA TYR A 209 25.29 -1.22 -22.29
C TYR A 209 26.07 -1.00 -23.59
N THR A 210 25.45 -1.19 -24.76
CA THR A 210 26.10 -0.96 -26.07
C THR A 210 26.12 0.54 -26.45
N ALA A 211 25.26 1.36 -25.82
CA ALA A 211 25.13 2.79 -26.09
C ALA A 211 25.94 3.71 -25.15
N MET A 212 26.69 3.13 -24.20
CA MET A 212 27.63 3.82 -23.29
C MET A 212 29.07 3.61 -23.76
#